data_AF-A0A7S4MSS8-F1
#
_entry.id   AF-A0A7S4MSS8-F1
#
_cell.length_a   1.000
_cell.length_b   1.000
_cell.length_c   1.000
_cell.angle_alpha   90.00
_cell.angle_beta   90.00
_cell.angle_gamma   90.00
#
_symmetry.space_group_name_H-M   'P 1'
#
loop_
_entity.id
_entity.type
_entity.pdbx_description
1 polymer ?
#
loop_
_entity_poly.entity_id
_entity_poly.type
_entity_poly.pdbx_seq_one_letter_code
_entity_poly.pdbx_strand_id
1 'polypeptide(L)'
;INAEGKGSSKKMKSIPGRVTIRIKEIPKEDVIPGRVSPSLVPVKPTSESSYFREIQEFSSSPVLEPYTDYANDMFLYIESANLSGKTGSSAKDIAVEVKIMDCDENIQAPGLPLIYAPGRNVLVKSDVTPVIYHNKSPSFYREIKIRLPPVLHSGHHLVFTFYQVNAQFSKTSKTVEASVPVAYSFWQIFPNERVVSK
;
A
#
# COMPACT_ATOMS: atom_id res chain seq x y z
N ILE A 1 17.70 -16.04 -15.41
CA ILE A 1 16.75 -16.94 -16.09
C ILE A 1 16.13 -16.11 -17.21
N ASN A 2 16.49 -16.39 -18.46
CA ASN A 2 16.03 -15.62 -19.62
C ASN A 2 14.60 -15.99 -19.95
N ALA A 3 13.75 -14.97 -20.17
CA ALA A 3 12.47 -15.13 -20.83
C ALA A 3 12.49 -14.26 -22.09
N GLU A 4 12.70 -14.91 -23.24
CA GLU A 4 12.46 -14.29 -24.54
C GLU A 4 10.95 -14.16 -24.76
N GLY A 5 10.45 -12.93 -24.69
CA GLY A 5 9.15 -12.56 -25.24
C GLY A 5 9.36 -11.58 -26.39
N LYS A 6 9.09 -12.00 -27.62
CA LYS A 6 9.01 -11.11 -28.79
C LYS A 6 7.80 -10.17 -28.64
N GLY A 7 7.99 -9.07 -27.93
CA GLY A 7 7.11 -7.91 -27.91
C GLY A 7 7.85 -6.69 -28.47
N SER A 8 7.21 -5.90 -29.31
CA SER A 8 7.80 -4.67 -29.85
C SER A 8 8.27 -3.76 -28.71
N SER A 9 9.59 -3.55 -28.61
CA SER A 9 10.19 -2.77 -27.52
C SER A 9 9.88 -1.28 -27.71
N LYS A 10 8.81 -0.81 -27.07
CA LYS A 10 8.56 0.62 -26.90
C LYS A 10 9.76 1.21 -26.14
N LYS A 11 10.59 2.04 -26.81
CA LYS A 11 11.71 2.74 -26.15
C LYS A 11 11.18 3.52 -24.96
N MET A 12 11.52 3.10 -23.74
CA MET A 12 11.23 3.84 -22.52
C MET A 12 12.03 5.13 -22.50
N LYS A 13 11.37 6.26 -22.21
CA LYS A 13 12.06 7.53 -21.99
C LYS A 13 12.77 7.46 -20.63
N SER A 14 14.08 7.63 -20.63
CA SER A 14 14.84 7.78 -19.38
C SER A 14 14.56 9.16 -18.78
N ILE A 15 14.26 9.20 -17.48
CA ILE A 15 14.13 10.43 -16.71
C ILE A 15 15.39 10.56 -15.85
N PRO A 16 16.25 11.56 -16.07
CA PRO A 16 17.45 11.73 -15.26
C PRO A 16 17.06 12.07 -13.81
N GLY A 17 17.65 11.37 -12.86
CA GLY A 17 17.44 11.57 -11.43
C GLY A 17 18.66 11.15 -10.63
N ARG A 18 18.84 11.75 -9.44
CA ARG A 18 19.90 11.37 -8.50
C ARG A 18 19.26 11.03 -7.16
N VAL A 19 19.55 9.84 -6.65
CA VAL A 19 19.17 9.42 -5.30
C VAL A 19 20.43 9.38 -4.45
N THR A 20 20.40 10.03 -3.29
CA THR A 20 21.48 9.98 -2.31
C THR A 20 20.99 9.20 -1.10
N ILE A 21 21.59 8.04 -0.84
CA ILE A 21 21.32 7.24 0.36
C ILE A 21 22.52 7.41 1.29
N ARG A 22 22.26 7.69 2.57
CA ARG A 22 23.29 7.77 3.60
C ARG A 22 22.97 6.73 4.66
N ILE A 23 23.95 5.89 4.95
CA ILE A 23 23.89 4.88 6.00
C ILE A 23 24.89 5.31 7.06
N LYS A 24 24.44 5.39 8.31
CA LYS A 24 25.28 5.73 9.46
C LYS A 24 25.07 4.66 10.51
N GLU A 25 26.17 4.09 10.99
CA GLU A 25 26.16 3.25 12.18
C GLU A 25 26.01 4.13 13.43
N ILE A 26 25.12 3.72 14.33
CA ILE A 26 24.90 4.41 15.60
C ILE A 26 25.50 3.52 16.70
N PRO A 27 26.41 4.05 17.55
CA PRO A 27 26.98 3.32 18.67
C PRO A 27 25.90 2.67 19.55
N LYS A 28 26.16 1.48 20.09
CA LYS A 28 25.21 0.77 20.97
C LYS A 28 24.86 1.53 22.25
N GLU A 29 25.75 2.42 22.67
CA GLU A 29 25.60 3.26 23.86
C GLU A 29 24.67 4.46 23.62
N ASP A 30 24.46 4.84 22.35
CA ASP A 30 23.62 5.96 21.98
C ASP A 30 22.14 5.52 22.01
N VAL A 31 21.43 5.97 23.05
CA VAL A 31 19.99 5.79 23.12
C VAL A 31 19.31 6.79 22.19
N ILE A 32 18.72 6.30 21.10
CA ILE A 32 17.95 7.13 20.17
C ILE A 32 16.54 7.36 20.73
N PRO A 33 16.15 8.60 21.08
CA PRO A 33 14.81 8.87 21.54
C PRO A 33 13.81 8.98 20.37
N GLY A 34 12.53 8.76 20.65
CA GLY A 34 11.47 8.87 19.64
C GLY A 34 11.40 7.69 18.67
N ARG A 35 11.88 6.53 19.10
CA ARG A 35 11.71 5.30 18.33
C ARG A 35 10.26 4.84 18.40
N VAL A 36 9.77 4.29 17.29
CA VAL A 36 8.50 3.60 17.22
C VAL A 36 8.71 2.23 16.57
N SER A 37 8.08 1.21 17.13
CA SER A 37 8.15 -0.15 16.60
C SER A 37 7.55 -0.23 15.19
N PRO A 38 7.71 -1.35 14.47
CA PRO A 38 7.07 -1.54 13.17
C PRO A 38 5.52 -1.45 13.22
N SER A 39 4.95 -1.64 14.42
CA SER A 39 3.53 -1.52 14.74
C SER A 39 3.18 -0.18 15.40
N LEU A 40 3.98 0.86 15.16
CA LEU A 40 3.76 2.23 15.67
C LEU A 40 3.66 2.35 17.20
N VAL A 41 4.16 1.37 17.94
CA VAL A 41 4.18 1.42 19.41
C VAL A 41 5.39 2.27 19.83
N PRO A 42 5.22 3.33 20.63
CA PRO A 42 6.34 4.13 21.11
C PRO A 42 7.32 3.30 21.95
N VAL A 43 8.60 3.38 21.61
CA VAL A 43 9.69 2.71 22.33
C VAL A 43 10.39 3.74 23.21
N LYS A 44 10.68 3.38 24.46
CA LYS A 44 11.39 4.27 25.38
C LYS A 44 12.86 4.45 24.96
N PRO A 45 13.45 5.64 25.12
CA PRO A 45 12.80 6.89 25.54
C PRO A 45 12.01 7.53 24.39
N THR A 46 10.85 8.10 24.71
CA THR A 46 9.99 8.77 23.74
C THR A 46 10.50 10.19 23.43
N SER A 47 10.13 10.75 22.27
CA SER A 47 10.39 12.14 21.88
C SER A 47 9.20 12.68 21.10
N GLU A 48 8.91 13.98 21.25
CA GLU A 48 7.86 14.65 20.48
C GLU A 48 8.34 15.19 19.13
N SER A 49 9.67 15.36 18.96
CA SER A 49 10.27 16.10 17.85
C SER A 49 11.00 15.24 16.82
N SER A 50 11.36 14.01 17.16
CA SER A 50 12.08 13.08 16.29
C SER A 50 11.39 11.73 16.29
N TYR A 51 11.22 11.14 15.10
CA TYR A 51 10.56 9.85 14.96
C TYR A 51 11.38 8.90 14.10
N PHE A 52 11.85 7.82 14.72
CA PHE A 52 12.57 6.76 14.05
C PHE A 52 11.70 5.51 14.03
N ARG A 53 11.18 5.14 12.87
CA ARG A 53 10.44 3.88 12.73
C ARG A 53 11.42 2.73 12.55
N GLU A 54 11.31 1.74 13.41
CA GLU A 54 12.04 0.47 13.28
C GLU A 54 11.55 -0.29 12.05
N ILE A 55 12.48 -0.95 11.36
CA ILE A 55 12.18 -1.78 10.19
C ILE A 55 11.70 -3.14 10.71
N GLN A 56 10.58 -3.64 10.17
CA GLN A 56 10.12 -5.00 10.47
C GLN A 56 11.16 -6.00 9.96
N GLU A 57 11.67 -6.84 10.85
CA GLU A 57 12.55 -7.94 10.49
C GLU A 57 11.72 -9.18 10.12
N PHE A 58 12.17 -9.89 9.08
CA PHE A 58 11.66 -11.19 8.67
C PHE A 58 12.83 -12.17 8.69
N SER A 59 13.01 -12.87 9.81
CA SER A 59 14.08 -13.86 9.93
C SER A 59 13.83 -15.07 9.03
N SER A 60 14.87 -15.56 8.36
CA SER A 60 14.82 -16.79 7.58
C SER A 60 14.82 -18.05 8.45
N SER A 61 15.10 -17.92 9.74
CA SER A 61 15.06 -18.99 10.74
C SER A 61 14.16 -18.61 11.93
N PRO A 62 13.58 -19.61 12.62
CA PRO A 62 12.75 -19.34 13.81
C PRO A 62 13.59 -18.64 14.88
N VAL A 63 13.19 -17.43 15.28
CA VAL A 63 13.78 -16.73 16.43
C VAL A 63 12.93 -17.07 17.65
N LEU A 64 13.59 -17.49 18.74
CA LEU A 64 12.92 -17.74 20.01
C LEU A 64 12.72 -16.41 20.74
N GLU A 65 11.70 -15.66 20.35
CA GLU A 65 11.29 -14.46 21.06
C GLU A 65 10.02 -14.72 21.88
N PRO A 66 9.94 -14.20 23.12
CA PRO A 66 8.70 -14.24 23.85
C PRO A 66 7.72 -13.29 23.13
N TYR A 67 6.61 -13.84 22.61
CA TYR A 67 5.52 -13.10 21.96
C TYR A 67 4.77 -12.20 22.95
N THR A 68 5.46 -11.18 23.46
CA THR A 68 4.98 -10.25 24.49
C THR A 68 4.13 -9.13 23.91
N ASP A 69 4.24 -8.90 22.60
CA ASP A 69 3.46 -7.92 21.87
C ASP A 69 2.50 -8.60 20.89
N TYR A 70 1.26 -8.11 20.86
CA TYR A 70 0.28 -8.54 19.86
C TYR A 70 0.49 -7.74 18.57
N ALA A 71 0.72 -8.45 17.47
CA ALA A 71 0.73 -7.90 16.12
C ALA A 71 -0.13 -8.77 15.20
N ASN A 72 -1.17 -8.17 14.62
CA ASN A 72 -1.97 -8.80 13.58
C ASN A 72 -1.95 -7.89 12.35
N ASP A 73 -0.85 -7.99 11.62
CA ASP A 73 -0.62 -7.19 10.43
C ASP A 73 -0.84 -8.06 9.18
N MET A 74 -1.56 -7.52 8.21
CA MET A 74 -1.76 -8.09 6.89
C MET A 74 -0.97 -7.28 5.86
N PHE A 75 -0.22 -7.96 5.00
CA PHE A 75 0.52 -7.35 3.91
C PHE A 75 -0.22 -7.60 2.60
N LEU A 76 -0.71 -6.53 1.98
CA LEU A 76 -1.44 -6.57 0.73
C LEU A 76 -0.54 -6.17 -0.43
N TYR A 77 -0.47 -7.04 -1.44
CA TYR A 77 0.22 -6.80 -2.70
C TYR A 77 -0.78 -6.85 -3.85
N ILE A 78 -1.01 -5.71 -4.50
CA ILE A 78 -1.83 -5.68 -5.71
C ILE A 78 -0.93 -6.02 -6.90
N GLU A 79 -1.01 -7.24 -7.41
CA GLU A 79 -0.15 -7.70 -8.50
C GLU A 79 -0.38 -6.88 -9.78
N SER A 80 -1.63 -6.78 -10.23
CA SER A 80 -2.00 -6.00 -11.41
C SER A 80 -3.47 -5.60 -11.41
N ALA A 81 -3.84 -4.66 -12.28
CA ALA A 81 -5.24 -4.31 -12.56
C ALA A 81 -5.49 -4.37 -14.06
N ASN A 82 -6.53 -5.06 -14.52
CA ASN A 82 -6.89 -5.13 -15.94
C ASN A 82 -8.40 -4.93 -16.14
N LEU A 83 -8.77 -3.85 -16.81
CA LEU A 83 -10.17 -3.47 -17.07
C LEU A 83 -10.59 -3.66 -18.54
N SER A 84 -9.82 -4.40 -19.35
CA SER A 84 -10.10 -4.59 -20.78
C SER A 84 -11.33 -5.46 -21.07
N GLY A 85 -11.71 -6.33 -20.13
CA GLY A 85 -12.86 -7.24 -20.29
C GLY A 85 -14.23 -6.57 -20.14
N LYS A 86 -14.29 -5.30 -19.72
CA LYS A 86 -15.55 -4.54 -19.63
C LYS A 86 -15.89 -3.96 -21.00
N THR A 87 -17.01 -4.35 -21.59
CA THR A 87 -17.47 -3.86 -22.90
C THR A 87 -17.46 -2.33 -22.96
N GLY A 88 -16.70 -1.77 -23.90
CA GLY A 88 -16.53 -0.31 -24.05
C GLY A 88 -15.43 0.32 -23.18
N SER A 89 -14.77 -0.45 -22.30
CA SER A 89 -13.68 0.05 -21.45
C SER A 89 -12.35 0.06 -22.20
N SER A 90 -11.78 1.25 -22.39
CA SER A 90 -10.41 1.45 -22.85
C SER A 90 -9.54 2.10 -21.77
N ALA A 91 -9.94 1.93 -20.50
CA ALA A 91 -9.30 2.57 -19.36
C ALA A 91 -7.80 2.26 -19.34
N LYS A 92 -7.02 3.33 -19.23
CA LYS A 92 -5.58 3.36 -19.06
C LYS A 92 -5.28 4.29 -17.89
N ASP A 93 -4.04 4.34 -17.42
CA ASP A 93 -3.67 5.24 -16.32
C ASP A 93 -4.48 4.93 -15.05
N ILE A 94 -4.54 3.64 -14.70
CA ILE A 94 -5.38 3.15 -13.61
C ILE A 94 -4.69 3.37 -12.27
N ALA A 95 -5.39 3.99 -11.32
CA ALA A 95 -5.09 3.97 -9.90
C ALA A 95 -6.09 3.06 -9.16
N VAL A 96 -5.63 2.41 -8.10
CA VAL A 96 -6.48 1.60 -7.22
C VAL A 96 -6.41 2.15 -5.82
N GLU A 97 -7.53 2.62 -5.30
CA GLU A 97 -7.68 2.94 -3.87
C GLU A 97 -8.09 1.68 -3.12
N VAL A 98 -7.46 1.45 -1.98
CA VAL A 98 -7.80 0.38 -1.05
C VAL A 98 -8.34 0.99 0.23
N LYS A 99 -9.49 0.51 0.68
CA LYS A 99 -10.10 0.80 1.98
C LYS A 99 -10.36 -0.51 2.72
N ILE A 100 -10.39 -0.45 4.05
CA ILE A 100 -10.93 -1.53 4.89
C ILE A 100 -12.24 -1.03 5.48
N MET A 101 -13.28 -1.83 5.34
CA MET A 101 -14.62 -1.55 5.85
C MET A 101 -15.03 -2.66 6.83
N ASP A 102 -15.93 -2.35 7.75
CA ASP A 102 -16.57 -3.28 8.69
C ASP A 102 -17.99 -3.68 8.28
N CYS A 103 -18.59 -2.94 7.34
CA CYS A 103 -19.92 -3.20 6.79
C CYS A 103 -20.06 -2.68 5.36
N ASP A 104 -21.11 -3.14 4.67
CA ASP A 104 -21.33 -2.91 3.23
C ASP A 104 -22.37 -1.81 2.98
N GLU A 105 -22.87 -1.13 4.03
CA GLU A 105 -23.96 -0.15 3.93
C GLU A 105 -23.65 0.99 2.96
N ASN A 106 -22.40 1.45 2.95
CA ASN A 106 -21.94 2.50 2.05
C ASN A 106 -20.45 2.33 1.71
N ILE A 107 -20.18 1.74 0.55
CA ILE A 107 -18.81 1.54 0.04
C ILE A 107 -18.05 2.85 -0.24
N GLN A 108 -18.75 3.99 -0.33
CA GLN A 108 -18.14 5.31 -0.54
C GLN A 108 -17.74 5.97 0.78
N ALA A 109 -18.20 5.43 1.92
CA ALA A 109 -17.82 5.96 3.22
C ALA A 109 -16.29 5.88 3.43
N PRO A 110 -15.75 6.70 4.34
CA PRO A 110 -14.35 6.58 4.74
C PRO A 110 -14.09 5.21 5.37
N GLY A 111 -12.99 4.56 4.98
CA GLY A 111 -12.58 3.30 5.61
C GLY A 111 -12.14 3.45 7.06
N LEU A 112 -11.91 2.32 7.71
CA LEU A 112 -11.32 2.25 9.04
C LEU A 112 -9.85 2.74 9.00
N PRO A 113 -9.37 3.47 10.02
CA PRO A 113 -8.00 3.97 10.08
C PRO A 113 -7.02 2.85 10.46
N LEU A 114 -6.79 1.93 9.53
CA LEU A 114 -6.06 0.68 9.77
C LEU A 114 -4.84 0.49 8.85
N ILE A 115 -4.66 1.34 7.84
CA ILE A 115 -3.53 1.22 6.91
C ILE A 115 -2.33 2.03 7.42
N TYR A 116 -1.14 1.45 7.44
CA TYR A 116 0.06 2.17 7.85
C TYR A 116 0.46 3.18 6.76
N ALA A 117 0.47 4.47 7.09
CA ALA A 117 0.83 5.50 6.12
C ALA A 117 2.33 5.43 5.76
N PRO A 118 2.68 5.43 4.45
CA PRO A 118 4.07 5.51 4.02
C PRO A 118 4.73 6.79 4.52
N GLY A 119 5.90 6.66 5.14
CA GLY A 119 6.69 7.80 5.62
C GLY A 119 6.06 8.60 6.76
N ARG A 120 4.94 8.17 7.34
CA ARG A 120 4.23 8.86 8.42
C ARG A 120 3.81 7.88 9.51
N ASN A 121 3.99 8.24 10.78
CA ASN A 121 3.65 7.38 11.92
C ASN A 121 2.18 7.49 12.34
N VAL A 122 1.29 7.32 11.37
CA VAL A 122 -0.16 7.37 11.56
C VAL A 122 -0.82 6.26 10.76
N LEU A 123 -1.99 5.83 11.23
CA LEU A 123 -2.88 4.99 10.44
C LEU A 123 -3.79 5.87 9.59
N VAL A 124 -4.04 5.45 8.36
CA VAL A 124 -4.91 6.14 7.39
C VAL A 124 -6.07 5.24 6.97
N LYS A 125 -7.12 5.88 6.45
CA LYS A 125 -8.38 5.24 6.08
C LYS A 125 -8.37 4.61 4.69
N SER A 126 -7.46 5.05 3.84
CA SER A 126 -7.23 4.49 2.52
C SER A 126 -5.78 4.69 2.07
N ASP A 127 -5.36 3.89 1.09
CA ASP A 127 -4.11 4.09 0.36
C ASP A 127 -4.36 3.90 -1.13
N VAL A 128 -3.56 4.55 -1.96
CA VAL A 128 -3.74 4.57 -3.43
C VAL A 128 -2.46 4.12 -4.13
N THR A 129 -2.62 3.22 -5.10
CA THR A 129 -1.49 2.75 -5.91
C THR A 129 -0.95 3.86 -6.83
N PRO A 130 0.35 3.81 -7.17
CA PRO A 130 0.90 4.72 -8.18
C PRO A 130 0.28 4.44 -9.56
N VAL A 131 0.12 5.48 -10.37
CA VAL A 131 -0.36 5.36 -11.75
C VAL A 131 0.80 5.05 -12.70
N ILE A 132 0.66 4.02 -13.53
CA ILE A 132 1.60 3.73 -14.62
C ILE A 132 1.06 4.30 -15.93
N TYR A 133 1.80 5.26 -16.49
CA TYR A 133 1.35 6.10 -17.61
C TYR A 133 1.14 5.32 -18.92
N HIS A 134 0.02 5.61 -19.60
CA HIS A 134 -0.55 4.91 -20.77
C HIS A 134 -0.56 3.39 -20.66
N ASN A 135 -0.74 2.86 -19.44
CA ASN A 135 -0.86 1.42 -19.23
C ASN A 135 -2.31 1.01 -18.96
N LYS A 136 -2.80 0.03 -19.72
CA LYS A 136 -4.15 -0.56 -19.57
C LYS A 136 -4.19 -1.72 -18.57
N SER A 137 -3.02 -2.30 -18.29
CA SER A 137 -2.84 -3.42 -17.37
C SER A 137 -1.61 -3.19 -16.49
N PRO A 138 -1.61 -2.15 -15.62
CA PRO A 138 -0.49 -1.89 -14.74
C PRO A 138 -0.24 -3.06 -13.79
N SER A 139 1.03 -3.43 -13.62
CA SER A 139 1.50 -4.25 -12.50
C SER A 139 2.05 -3.34 -11.41
N PHE A 140 1.65 -3.54 -10.16
CA PHE A 140 2.13 -2.72 -9.05
C PHE A 140 3.16 -3.49 -8.23
N TYR A 141 4.16 -2.77 -7.72
CA TYR A 141 5.23 -3.32 -6.90
C TYR A 141 5.20 -2.75 -5.47
N ARG A 142 4.02 -2.32 -5.03
CA ARG A 142 3.83 -1.64 -3.76
C ARG A 142 3.19 -2.59 -2.75
N GLU A 143 3.80 -2.65 -1.58
CA GLU A 143 3.23 -3.28 -0.39
C GLU A 143 2.33 -2.29 0.36
N ILE A 144 1.16 -2.74 0.79
CA ILE A 144 0.28 -2.02 1.69
C ILE A 144 0.20 -2.82 2.99
N LYS A 145 0.80 -2.28 4.06
CA LYS A 145 0.70 -2.87 5.40
C LYS A 145 -0.60 -2.42 6.07
N ILE A 146 -1.35 -3.37 6.63
CA ILE A 146 -2.66 -3.17 7.24
C ILE A 146 -2.66 -3.75 8.65
N ARG A 147 -3.08 -2.98 9.65
CA ARG A 147 -3.32 -3.47 11.00
C ARG A 147 -4.72 -4.05 11.08
N LEU A 148 -4.84 -5.36 11.22
CA LEU A 148 -6.15 -5.98 11.41
C LEU A 148 -6.68 -5.73 12.83
N PRO A 149 -8.00 -5.54 12.99
CA PRO A 149 -8.63 -5.44 14.29
C PRO A 149 -8.36 -6.70 15.15
N PRO A 150 -8.31 -6.57 16.49
CA PRO A 150 -8.17 -7.71 17.39
C PRO A 150 -9.28 -8.75 17.25
N VAL A 151 -10.49 -8.30 16.94
CA VAL A 151 -11.66 -9.14 16.70
C VAL A 151 -12.09 -8.95 15.24
N LEU A 152 -11.82 -9.94 14.42
CA LEU A 152 -12.32 -10.01 13.05
C LEU A 152 -13.74 -10.61 13.05
N HIS A 153 -14.51 -10.21 12.05
CA HIS A 153 -15.86 -10.71 11.80
C HIS A 153 -16.15 -10.68 10.31
N SER A 154 -17.22 -11.33 9.88
CA SER A 154 -17.59 -11.50 8.47
C SER A 154 -17.76 -10.18 7.71
N GLY A 155 -18.20 -9.11 8.37
CA GLY A 155 -18.30 -7.78 7.76
C GLY A 155 -16.97 -7.12 7.36
N HIS A 156 -15.83 -7.58 7.89
CA HIS A 156 -14.53 -7.01 7.54
C HIS A 156 -14.10 -7.40 6.12
N HIS A 157 -13.95 -6.40 5.25
CA HIS A 157 -13.55 -6.61 3.87
C HIS A 157 -12.71 -5.45 3.34
N LEU A 158 -11.86 -5.75 2.36
CA LEU A 158 -11.17 -4.75 1.55
C LEU A 158 -12.10 -4.28 0.43
N VAL A 159 -12.16 -2.98 0.21
CA VAL A 159 -12.80 -2.38 -0.97
C VAL A 159 -11.72 -1.80 -1.87
N PHE A 160 -11.78 -2.16 -3.15
CA PHE A 160 -10.91 -1.68 -4.20
C PHE A 160 -11.72 -0.77 -5.14
N THR A 161 -11.37 0.51 -5.18
CA THR A 161 -11.96 1.47 -6.12
C THR A 161 -10.96 1.78 -7.23
N PHE A 162 -11.35 1.49 -8.46
CA PHE A 162 -10.50 1.70 -9.62
C PHE A 162 -10.83 3.07 -10.23
N TYR A 163 -9.81 3.91 -10.37
CA TYR A 163 -9.92 5.23 -10.96
C TYR A 163 -9.16 5.26 -12.28
N GLN A 164 -9.77 5.86 -13.31
CA GLN A 164 -9.04 6.24 -14.50
C GLN A 164 -8.50 7.66 -14.32
N VAL A 165 -7.17 7.80 -14.30
CA VAL A 165 -6.51 9.09 -14.09
C VAL A 165 -6.24 9.77 -15.43
N ASN A 166 -7.01 10.80 -15.75
CA ASN A 166 -6.78 11.61 -16.95
C ASN A 166 -5.74 12.70 -16.65
N ALA A 167 -4.47 12.33 -16.73
CA ALA A 167 -3.39 13.30 -16.59
C ALA A 167 -3.19 14.08 -17.90
N GLN A 168 -3.90 15.20 -18.07
CA GLN A 168 -3.64 16.13 -19.17
C GLN A 168 -2.39 16.96 -18.86
N PHE A 169 -1.23 16.47 -19.28
CA PHE A 169 0.01 17.25 -19.21
C PHE A 169 0.10 18.19 -20.41
N SER A 170 -0.45 19.40 -20.30
CA SER A 170 -0.19 20.46 -21.30
C SER A 170 1.15 21.14 -20.99
N LYS A 171 1.79 21.75 -21.99
CA LYS A 171 3.06 22.50 -21.81
C LYS A 171 2.93 23.72 -20.88
N THR A 172 1.70 24.15 -20.58
CA THR A 172 1.41 25.42 -19.88
C THR A 172 0.61 25.19 -18.59
N SER A 173 0.02 24.01 -18.38
CA SER A 173 -0.74 23.68 -17.18
C SER A 173 -0.59 22.20 -16.81
N LYS A 174 -0.30 21.95 -15.53
CA LYS A 174 -0.40 20.63 -14.90
C LYS A 174 -1.72 20.57 -14.14
N THR A 175 -2.82 20.34 -14.83
CA THR A 175 -4.11 20.11 -14.18
C THR A 175 -4.38 18.61 -14.17
N VAL A 176 -4.44 18.01 -12.98
CA VAL A 176 -4.95 16.65 -12.82
C VAL A 176 -6.46 16.80 -12.61
N GLU A 177 -7.27 16.44 -13.60
CA GLU A 177 -8.72 16.39 -13.42
C GLU A 177 -9.08 15.33 -12.38
N ALA A 178 -10.17 15.56 -11.64
CA ALA A 178 -10.68 14.60 -10.67
C ALA A 178 -10.98 13.28 -11.38
N SER A 179 -10.28 12.21 -10.99
CA SER A 179 -10.48 10.89 -11.58
C SER A 179 -11.80 10.30 -11.11
N VAL A 180 -12.67 9.93 -12.05
CA VAL A 180 -13.95 9.28 -11.75
C VAL A 180 -13.73 7.77 -11.52
N PRO A 181 -14.38 7.15 -10.52
CA PRO A 181 -14.38 5.70 -10.36
C PRO A 181 -14.93 4.99 -11.60
N VAL A 182 -14.19 4.02 -12.12
CA VAL A 182 -14.56 3.24 -13.31
C VAL A 182 -14.98 1.80 -13.00
N ALA A 183 -14.56 1.27 -11.85
CA ALA A 183 -14.92 -0.05 -11.36
C ALA A 183 -14.75 -0.15 -9.84
N TYR A 184 -15.39 -1.16 -9.25
CA TYR A 184 -15.25 -1.54 -7.85
C TYR A 184 -15.02 -3.05 -7.75
N SER A 185 -14.27 -3.47 -6.76
CA SER A 185 -14.13 -4.87 -6.35
C SER A 185 -13.98 -4.93 -4.83
N PHE A 186 -14.18 -6.11 -4.23
CA PHE A 186 -13.98 -6.30 -2.80
C PHE A 186 -13.39 -7.68 -2.51
N TRP A 187 -12.80 -7.81 -1.31
CA TRP A 187 -12.27 -9.09 -0.83
C TRP A 187 -12.53 -9.23 0.67
N GLN A 188 -13.26 -10.28 1.04
CA GLN A 188 -13.60 -10.56 2.44
C GLN A 188 -12.38 -11.12 3.18
N ILE A 189 -12.04 -10.50 4.31
CA ILE A 189 -10.82 -10.85 5.08
C ILE A 189 -11.05 -12.12 5.90
N PHE A 190 -12.27 -12.28 6.43
CA PHE A 190 -12.61 -13.35 7.38
C PHE A 190 -13.87 -14.15 6.99
N PRO A 191 -13.89 -14.79 5.80
CA PRO A 191 -15.00 -15.65 5.42
C PRO A 191 -15.01 -16.93 6.26
N ASN A 192 -16.20 -17.37 6.69
CA ASN A 192 -16.41 -18.64 7.43
C ASN A 192 -15.50 -18.79 8.67
N GLU A 193 -15.33 -17.71 9.43
CA GLU A 193 -14.53 -17.68 10.66
C GLU A 193 -13.04 -18.02 10.49
N ARG A 194 -12.51 -17.85 9.27
CA ARG A 194 -11.09 -18.08 8.99
C ARG A 194 -10.50 -16.92 8.20
N VAL A 195 -9.27 -16.55 8.55
CA VAL A 195 -8.49 -15.62 7.74
C VAL A 195 -8.09 -16.35 6.46
N VAL A 196 -8.38 -15.75 5.31
CA VAL A 196 -7.91 -16.25 4.02
C VAL A 196 -6.68 -15.45 3.64
N SER A 197 -5.60 -16.13 3.27
CA SER A 197 -4.41 -15.53 2.65
C SER A 197 -4.06 -16.36 1.42
N LYS A 198 -3.77 -15.71 0.30
CA LYS A 198 -3.38 -16.38 -0.95
C LYS A 198 -2.06 -15.82 -1.47
#